data_AF-A0A6N7LTN9-F1
#
_entry.id   AF-A0A6N7LTN9-F1
#
_cell.length_a   1.000
_cell.length_b   1.000
_cell.length_c   1.000
_cell.angle_alpha   90.00
_cell.angle_beta   90.00
_cell.angle_gamma   90.00
#
_symmetry.space_group_name_H-M   'P 1'
#
loop_
_entity.id
_entity.type
_entity.pdbx_description
1 polymer ?
#
loop_
_entity_poly.entity_id
_entity_poly.type
_entity_poly.pdbx_seq_one_letter_code
_entity_poly.pdbx_strand_id
1 'polypeptide(L)' 'MLGENHSIHHEFPNLHEKIDHLTREDPVFRDQVLQHDKLDKQIRGLEMRESPVGDEQMETMKHQRLQLKDHIYQRLMKA' A
#
# COMPACT_ATOMS: atom_id res chain seq x y z
N MET A 1 7.27 11.33 -5.91
CA MET A 1 7.31 12.71 -5.38
C MET A 1 6.98 12.68 -3.89
N LEU A 2 7.58 13.58 -3.11
CA LEU A 2 7.28 13.79 -1.69
C LEU A 2 5.79 14.16 -1.55
N GLY A 3 4.98 13.23 -1.04
CA GLY A 3 3.56 13.46 -0.79
C GLY A 3 2.57 12.73 -1.70
N GLU A 4 3.01 11.97 -2.71
CA GLU A 4 2.07 11.25 -3.60
C GLU A 4 1.28 10.17 -2.86
N ASN A 5 -0.03 10.12 -3.13
CA ASN A 5 -0.93 9.13 -2.56
C ASN A 5 -0.80 7.78 -3.25
N HIS A 6 0.07 6.90 -2.73
CA HIS A 6 0.12 5.50 -3.17
C HIS A 6 -0.92 4.65 -2.45
N SER A 7 -2.13 5.17 -2.24
CA SER A 7 -3.22 4.32 -1.79
C SER A 7 -3.54 3.32 -2.89
N ILE A 8 -3.93 2.09 -2.54
CA ILE A 8 -4.26 1.04 -3.53
C ILE A 8 -5.33 1.50 -4.54
N HIS A 9 -6.30 2.27 -4.06
CA HIS A 9 -7.34 2.89 -4.88
C HIS A 9 -6.80 3.91 -5.89
N HIS A 10 -5.66 4.55 -5.58
CA HIS A 10 -5.00 5.52 -6.46
C HIS A 10 -4.07 4.84 -7.46
N GLU A 11 -3.40 3.76 -7.05
CA GLU A 11 -2.57 2.93 -7.92
C GLU A 11 -3.42 2.14 -8.95
N PHE A 12 -4.65 1.76 -8.59
CA PHE A 12 -5.55 0.99 -9.46
C PHE A 12 -6.93 1.66 -9.61
N PRO A 13 -7.02 2.84 -10.25
CA PRO A 13 -8.28 3.57 -10.37
C PRO A 13 -9.33 2.81 -11.18
N ASN A 14 -8.91 1.98 -12.15
CA ASN A 14 -9.81 1.16 -12.97
C ASN A 14 -10.35 -0.08 -12.22
N LEU A 15 -9.77 -0.44 -11.08
CA LEU A 15 -10.18 -1.61 -10.30
C LEU A 15 -10.88 -1.22 -9.00
N HIS A 16 -11.27 0.04 -8.85
CA HIS A 16 -11.83 0.59 -7.61
C HIS A 16 -13.03 -0.21 -7.10
N GLU A 17 -13.98 -0.51 -7.98
CA GLU A 17 -15.16 -1.34 -7.64
C GLU A 17 -14.76 -2.76 -7.23
N LYS A 18 -13.80 -3.37 -7.93
CA LYS A 18 -13.32 -4.73 -7.64
C LYS A 18 -12.61 -4.79 -6.30
N ILE A 19 -11.79 -3.77 -5.99
CA ILE A 19 -11.16 -3.60 -4.68
C ILE A 19 -12.25 -3.49 -3.62
N ASP A 20 -13.22 -2.60 -3.76
CA ASP A 20 -14.27 -2.41 -2.76
C ASP A 20 -15.08 -3.69 -2.51
N HIS A 21 -15.41 -4.42 -3.58
CA HIS A 21 -16.08 -5.73 -3.51
C HIS A 21 -15.25 -6.75 -2.73
N LEU A 22 -13.99 -6.96 -3.12
CA LEU A 22 -13.09 -7.89 -2.44
C LEU A 22 -12.81 -7.48 -1.00
N THR A 23 -12.75 -6.18 -0.71
CA THR A 23 -12.52 -5.66 0.65
C THR A 23 -13.72 -5.98 1.56
N ARG A 24 -14.93 -6.10 0.99
CA ARG A 24 -16.14 -6.49 1.72
C ARG A 24 -16.27 -8.00 1.87
N GLU A 25 -15.94 -8.75 0.83
CA GLU A 25 -16.07 -10.21 0.83
C GLU A 25 -14.90 -10.92 1.52
N ASP A 26 -13.69 -10.35 1.43
CA ASP A 26 -12.46 -10.93 1.94
C ASP A 26 -11.81 -10.03 2.99
N PRO A 27 -11.98 -10.34 4.29
CA PRO A 27 -11.38 -9.58 5.37
C PRO A 27 -9.85 -9.62 5.36
N VAL A 28 -9.23 -10.66 4.77
CA VAL A 28 -7.77 -10.77 4.62
C VAL A 28 -7.29 -9.77 3.59
N PHE A 29 -7.96 -9.69 2.44
CA PHE A 29 -7.65 -8.69 1.40
C PHE A 29 -7.80 -7.26 1.95
N ARG A 30 -8.86 -7.01 2.73
CA ARG A 30 -9.04 -5.73 3.41
C ARG A 30 -7.87 -5.37 4.32
N ASP A 31 -7.39 -6.32 5.14
CA ASP A 31 -6.25 -6.06 6.02
C ASP A 31 -5.01 -5.69 5.19
N GLN A 32 -4.77 -6.38 4.07
CA GLN A 32 -3.64 -6.08 3.18
C GLN A 32 -3.71 -4.66 2.59
N VAL A 33 -4.90 -4.23 2.14
CA VAL A 33 -5.10 -2.86 1.63
C VAL A 33 -4.85 -1.83 2.74
N LEU A 34 -5.35 -2.08 3.95
CA LEU A 34 -5.12 -1.20 5.11
C LEU A 34 -3.64 -1.15 5.53
N GLN A 35 -2.96 -2.30 5.53
CA GLN A 35 -1.52 -2.41 5.81
C GLN A 35 -0.71 -1.60 4.81
N HIS A 36 -1.04 -1.70 3.52
CA HIS A 36 -0.39 -0.94 2.46
C HIS A 36 -0.54 0.57 2.67
N ASP A 37 -1.77 1.03 2.92
CA ASP A 37 -2.07 2.46 3.11
C ASP A 37 -1.41 3.01 4.38
N LYS A 38 -1.37 2.21 5.46
CA LYS A 38 -0.68 2.54 6.71
C LYS A 38 0.83 2.66 6.49
N LEU A 39 1.43 1.72 5.77
CA LEU A 39 2.85 1.71 5.47
C LEU A 39 3.25 2.91 4.61
N ASP A 40 2.44 3.25 3.60
CA ASP A 40 2.66 4.44 2.78
C ASP A 40 2.59 5.74 3.62
N LYS A 41 1.58 5.88 4.49
CA LYS A 41 1.50 7.01 5.45
C LYS A 41 2.72 7.07 6.36
N GLN A 42 3.22 5.93 6.79
CA GLN A 42 4.41 5.85 7.64
C GLN A 42 5.66 6.30 6.88
N ILE A 43 5.87 5.79 5.66
CA ILE A 43 6.98 6.21 4.79
C ILE A 43 6.93 7.72 4.56
N ARG A 44 5.78 8.29 4.19
CA ARG A 44 5.64 9.74 3.99
C ARG A 44 5.92 10.54 5.26
N GLY A 45 5.43 10.06 6.41
CA GLY A 45 5.68 10.70 7.69
C GLY A 45 7.17 10.69 8.08
N LEU A 46 7.90 9.63 7.71
CA LEU A 46 9.34 9.53 7.93
C LEU A 46 10.12 10.41 6.96
N GLU A 47 9.73 10.45 5.68
CA GLU A 47 10.30 11.33 4.66
C GLU A 47 10.12 12.82 5.02
N MET A 48 8.95 13.21 5.52
CA MET A 48 8.67 14.59 5.95
C MET A 48 9.44 15.02 7.19
N ARG A 49 9.79 14.09 8.08
CA ARG A 49 10.49 14.41 9.33
C ARG A 49 11.99 14.57 9.14
N GLU A 50 12.52 14.37 7.92
CA GLU A 50 13.97 14.26 7.64
C GLU A 50 14.66 13.37 8.68
N SER A 51 13.92 12.36 9.16
CA SER A 51 14.31 11.60 10.32
C SER A 51 15.49 10.72 9.90
N PRO A 52 16.51 10.53 10.75
CA PRO A 52 17.63 9.61 10.48
C PRO A 52 17.18 8.17 10.65
N VAL A 53 16.01 7.83 10.11
CA VAL A 53 15.62 6.45 9.87
C VAL A 53 16.66 5.95 8.88
N GLY A 54 17.56 5.08 9.36
CA GLY A 54 18.63 4.56 8.52
C GLY A 54 18.05 4.08 7.20
N ASP A 55 18.71 4.43 6.09
CA ASP A 55 18.25 4.17 4.73
C ASP A 55 17.70 2.75 4.54
N GLU A 56 18.29 1.77 5.23
CA GLU A 56 17.91 0.36 5.25
C GLU A 56 16.47 0.09 5.75
N GLN A 57 16.01 0.81 6.78
CA GLN A 57 14.63 0.70 7.27
C GLN A 57 13.65 1.32 6.26
N MET A 58 14.01 2.46 5.67
CA MET A 58 13.23 3.11 4.63
C MET A 58 13.12 2.23 3.38
N GLU A 59 14.21 1.60 2.95
CA GLU A 59 14.23 0.61 1.87
C GLU A 59 13.38 -0.61 2.21
N THR A 60 13.46 -1.12 3.43
CA THR A 60 12.62 -2.24 3.89
C THR A 60 11.14 -1.90 3.81
N MET A 61 10.74 -0.72 4.25
CA MET A 61 9.35 -0.26 4.16
C MET A 61 8.90 -0.08 2.71
N LYS A 62 9.76 0.47 1.84
CA LYS A 62 9.47 0.60 0.41
C LYS A 62 9.31 -0.78 -0.25
N HIS A 63 10.15 -1.75 0.10
CA HIS A 63 10.03 -3.13 -0.36
C HIS A 63 8.74 -3.79 0.12
N GLN A 64 8.40 -3.65 1.41
CA GLN A 64 7.15 -4.17 1.95
C GLN A 64 5.92 -3.57 1.26
N ARG A 65 5.96 -2.26 0.95
CA ARG A 65 4.88 -1.59 0.20
C ARG A 65 4.72 -2.21 -1.18
N LEU A 66 5.82 -2.43 -1.89
CA LEU A 66 5.80 -3.06 -3.21
C LEU A 66 5.24 -4.49 -3.13
N GLN A 67 5.70 -5.29 -2.16
CA GLN A 67 5.21 -6.66 -1.96
C GLN A 67 3.71 -6.71 -1.66
N LEU A 68 3.21 -5.81 -0.81
CA LEU A 68 1.78 -5.70 -0.52
C LEU A 68 0.99 -5.33 -1.77
N LYS A 69 1.51 -4.40 -2.58
CA LYS A 69 0.89 -4.04 -3.86
C LYS A 69 0.80 -5.23 -4.81
N ASP A 70 1.90 -5.94 -5.01
CA ASP A 70 1.93 -7.14 -5.86
C ASP A 70 0.95 -8.19 -5.37
N HIS A 71 0.88 -8.43 -4.06
CA HIS A 71 -0.07 -9.38 -3.49
C HIS A 71 -1.52 -8.97 -3.75
N ILE A 72 -1.85 -7.69 -3.52
CA ILE A 72 -3.18 -7.13 -3.76
C ILE A 72 -3.55 -7.25 -5.24
N TYR A 73 -2.61 -6.93 -6.14
CA TYR A 73 -2.83 -7.09 -7.58
C TYR A 73 -3.06 -8.55 -7.98
N GLN A 74 -2.29 -9.48 -7.42
CA GLN A 74 -2.50 -10.92 -7.64
C GLN A 74 -3.87 -11.40 -7.15
N ARG A 75 -4.34 -10.91 -6.00
CA ARG A 75 -5.70 -11.22 -5.50
C ARG A 75 -6.76 -10.64 -6.42
N LEU A 76 -6.59 -9.40 -6.89
CA LEU A 76 -7.48 -8.75 -7.85
C LEU A 76 -7.56 -9.48 -9.19
N MET A 77 -6.47 -10.09 -9.64
CA MET A 77 -6.43 -10.88 -10.88
C MET A 77 -7.00 -12.30 -10.71
N LYS A 78 -6.95 -12.86 -9.50
CA LYS A 78 -7.45 -14.21 -9.19
C LYS A 78 -8.91 -14.28 -8.78
N ALA A 79 -9.48 -13.16 -8.33
CA ALA A 79 -10.90 -12.99 -8.06
C ALA A 79 -11.70 -12.84 -9.35
#